data_AF-A0A397IDQ4-F1
#
_entry.id   AF-A0A397IDQ4-F1
#
_cell.length_a   1.000
_cell.length_b   1.000
_cell.length_c   1.000
_cell.angle_alpha   90.00
_cell.angle_beta   90.00
_cell.angle_gamma   90.00
#
_symmetry.space_group_name_H-M   'P 1'
#
loop_
_entity.id
_entity.type
_entity.pdbx_description
1 polymer ?
#
loop_
_entity_poly.entity_id
_entity_poly.type
_entity_poly.pdbx_seq_one_letter_code
_entity_poly.pdbx_strand_id
1 'polypeptide(L)'
;MRRFWIYSRTIQESTISGKELFPSKILKPFSENIPLSADGILDLMIAYYNNTYKNLKFRKPFETDSLNSIIIPLRINKYCYCRIGSEIFNLKFSPRHQKSSYILVKFASKDDSINIYPGQIRFFFVHEISTNRINMENHYLTYVRWYKKIKNRFYFSINEKQMCNVELWDTEFYPKS
;
A
#
# COMPACT_ATOMS: atom_id res chain seq x y z
N MET A 1 -21.32 10.24 9.34
CA MET A 1 -21.14 11.36 8.38
C MET A 1 -20.30 10.86 7.21
N ARG A 2 -20.87 10.69 6.01
CA ARG A 2 -20.14 10.22 4.82
C ARG A 2 -19.33 11.38 4.24
N ARG A 3 -18.02 11.23 4.10
CA ARG A 3 -17.15 12.26 3.52
C ARG A 3 -17.10 12.06 2.01
N PHE A 4 -17.67 13.00 1.28
CA PHE A 4 -17.60 13.04 -0.18
C PHE A 4 -16.26 13.66 -0.60
N TRP A 5 -15.49 12.94 -1.42
CA TRP A 5 -14.26 13.46 -2.01
C TRP A 5 -14.45 13.54 -3.51
N ILE A 6 -14.81 14.73 -3.99
CA ILE A 6 -14.84 15.05 -5.40
C ILE A 6 -13.38 15.25 -5.84
N TYR A 7 -12.83 14.28 -6.57
CA TYR A 7 -11.70 14.51 -7.47
C TYR A 7 -12.28 14.99 -8.80
N SER A 8 -12.64 16.28 -8.91
CA SER A 8 -13.26 16.86 -10.12
C SER A 8 -12.28 17.08 -11.27
N ARG A 9 -10.97 16.84 -11.07
CA ARG A 9 -10.07 16.71 -12.21
C ARG A 9 -10.06 15.25 -12.62
N THR A 10 -10.78 14.99 -13.70
CA THR A 10 -10.52 13.95 -14.69
C THR A 10 -9.13 13.37 -14.44
N ILE A 11 -9.03 12.17 -13.86
CA ILE A 11 -7.74 11.50 -13.64
C ILE A 11 -7.03 11.26 -15.00
N GLN A 12 -7.74 11.44 -16.11
CA GLN A 12 -7.19 11.53 -17.47
C GLN A 12 -6.40 12.82 -17.74
N GLU A 13 -6.74 13.95 -17.12
CA GLU A 13 -6.12 15.27 -17.34
C GLU A 13 -5.12 15.65 -16.25
N SER A 14 -5.16 15.00 -15.08
CA SER A 14 -4.04 15.09 -14.15
C SER A 14 -2.85 14.39 -14.79
N THR A 15 -1.87 15.16 -15.23
CA THR A 15 -0.53 14.66 -15.54
C THR A 15 -0.06 13.95 -14.27
N ILE A 16 -0.20 12.61 -14.25
CA ILE A 16 0.43 11.78 -13.23
C ILE A 16 1.92 12.12 -13.39
N SER A 17 2.44 12.89 -12.45
CA SER A 17 3.78 13.46 -12.55
C SER A 17 4.79 12.32 -12.42
N GLY A 18 5.26 11.84 -13.57
CA GLY A 18 6.42 10.96 -13.69
C GLY A 18 6.12 9.49 -13.96
N LYS A 19 6.80 8.94 -14.96
CA LYS A 19 7.10 7.51 -15.09
C LYS A 19 8.56 7.35 -14.67
N GLU A 20 8.81 7.08 -13.39
CA GLU A 20 10.16 6.82 -12.87
C GLU A 20 10.37 5.33 -12.62
N LEU A 21 11.59 4.85 -12.90
CA LEU A 21 12.11 3.59 -12.36
C LEU A 21 12.22 3.77 -10.84
N PHE A 22 11.22 3.27 -10.12
CA PHE A 22 11.00 3.36 -8.67
C PHE A 22 12.22 3.84 -7.84
N PRO A 23 12.39 5.15 -7.59
CA PRO A 23 13.35 5.65 -6.62
C PRO A 23 12.54 6.15 -5.42
N SER A 24 11.68 5.29 -4.87
CA SER A 24 10.94 5.62 -3.65
C SER A 24 11.97 5.86 -2.55
N LYS A 25 12.11 7.12 -2.11
CA LYS A 25 13.05 7.45 -1.05
C LYS A 25 12.31 7.42 0.27
N ILE A 26 12.65 6.44 1.08
CA ILE A 26 12.18 6.40 2.46
C ILE A 26 12.94 7.48 3.26
N LEU A 27 12.21 8.33 4.00
CA LEU A 27 12.79 9.46 4.73
C LEU A 27 12.73 9.25 6.25
N LYS A 28 13.72 9.84 6.96
CA LYS A 28 13.73 9.97 8.42
C LYS A 28 12.69 11.00 8.88
N PRO A 29 12.23 10.96 10.15
CA PRO A 29 12.50 9.98 11.21
C PRO A 29 11.90 8.60 10.95
N PHE A 30 12.55 7.59 11.54
CA PHE A 30 12.13 6.21 11.53
C PHE A 30 12.41 5.58 12.88
N SER A 31 11.73 4.47 13.13
CA SER A 31 11.87 3.70 14.35
C SER A 31 12.41 2.32 13.97
N GLU A 32 13.59 2.00 14.49
CA GLU A 32 14.30 0.78 14.19
C GLU A 32 13.85 -0.38 15.07
N ASN A 33 13.95 -1.60 14.53
CA ASN A 33 13.77 -2.83 15.29
C ASN A 33 12.45 -2.92 16.08
N ILE A 34 11.38 -2.31 15.56
CA ILE A 34 10.07 -2.35 16.21
C ILE A 34 9.48 -3.76 16.03
N PRO A 35 8.87 -4.34 17.07
CA PRO A 35 8.09 -5.56 16.91
C PRO A 35 6.97 -5.35 15.89
N LEU A 36 6.91 -6.23 14.89
CA LEU A 36 5.81 -6.32 13.95
C LEU A 36 4.55 -6.67 14.76
N SER A 37 3.62 -5.72 14.89
CA SER A 37 2.39 -5.93 15.65
C SER A 37 1.68 -7.19 15.16
N ALA A 38 1.24 -8.04 16.09
CA ALA A 38 0.54 -9.30 15.85
C ALA A 38 -0.84 -9.15 15.20
N ASP A 39 -1.23 -7.93 14.79
CA ASP A 39 -2.54 -7.64 14.21
C ASP A 39 -2.68 -8.11 12.74
N GLY A 40 -2.37 -9.38 12.44
CA GLY A 40 -2.49 -10.00 11.11
C GLY A 40 -1.50 -9.51 10.05
N ILE A 41 -0.59 -8.59 10.40
CA ILE A 41 0.42 -8.09 9.46
C ILE A 41 1.44 -9.19 9.13
N LEU A 42 1.78 -10.02 10.11
CA LEU A 42 2.66 -11.17 9.90
C LEU A 42 2.06 -12.15 8.88
N ASP A 43 0.77 -12.46 8.99
CA ASP A 43 0.05 -13.33 8.05
C ASP A 43 0.04 -12.73 6.64
N LEU A 44 -0.22 -11.43 6.53
CA LEU A 44 -0.14 -10.72 5.26
C LEU A 44 1.26 -10.75 4.65
N MET A 45 2.32 -10.62 5.46
CA MET A 45 3.69 -10.70 4.99
C MET A 45 4.02 -12.10 4.50
N ILE A 46 3.63 -13.14 5.23
CA ILE A 46 3.80 -14.53 4.81
C ILE A 46 3.10 -14.79 3.47
N ALA A 47 1.84 -14.37 3.35
CA ALA A 47 1.07 -14.48 2.11
C ALA A 47 1.76 -13.73 0.96
N TYR A 48 2.23 -12.50 1.22
CA TYR A 48 2.96 -11.69 0.24
C TYR A 48 4.23 -12.39 -0.26
N TYR A 49 5.09 -12.88 0.64
CA TYR A 49 6.34 -13.51 0.25
C TYR A 49 6.14 -14.85 -0.43
N ASN A 50 5.20 -15.68 0.04
CA ASN A 50 4.86 -16.95 -0.63
C ASN A 50 4.31 -16.73 -2.05
N ASN A 51 3.49 -15.69 -2.25
CA ASN A 51 2.96 -15.36 -3.58
C ASN A 51 4.01 -14.77 -4.51
N THR A 52 4.96 -14.00 -3.96
CA THR A 52 6.04 -13.35 -4.73
C THR A 52 7.11 -14.35 -5.13
N TYR A 53 7.52 -15.21 -4.20
CA TYR A 53 8.61 -16.17 -4.37
C TYR A 53 8.05 -17.60 -4.40
N LYS A 54 7.43 -17.97 -5.52
CA LYS A 54 6.73 -19.26 -5.68
C LYS A 54 7.56 -20.51 -5.35
N ASN A 55 8.88 -20.42 -5.45
CA ASN A 55 9.81 -21.54 -5.21
C ASN A 55 10.31 -21.60 -3.76
N LEU A 56 9.98 -20.61 -2.94
CA LEU A 56 10.38 -20.51 -1.55
C LEU A 56 9.15 -20.64 -0.65
N LYS A 57 9.36 -21.13 0.57
CA LYS A 57 8.29 -21.24 1.58
C LYS A 57 8.63 -20.34 2.76
N PHE A 58 7.75 -19.40 3.06
CA PHE A 58 7.86 -18.49 4.19
C PHE A 58 6.88 -18.92 5.29
N ARG A 59 7.34 -18.83 6.54
CA ARG A 59 6.55 -19.23 7.72
C ARG A 59 6.74 -18.30 8.92
N LYS A 60 5.91 -18.49 9.94
CA LYS A 60 6.09 -17.84 11.25
C LYS A 60 7.28 -18.47 11.99
N PRO A 61 7.95 -17.72 12.87
CA PRO A 61 9.05 -18.25 13.68
C PRO A 61 8.66 -19.43 14.59
N PHE A 62 7.41 -19.48 15.03
CA PHE A 62 6.92 -20.47 16.02
C PHE A 62 6.10 -21.62 15.40
N GLU A 63 6.02 -21.71 14.08
CA GLU A 63 5.36 -22.83 13.38
C GLU A 63 6.34 -24.00 13.21
N THR A 64 5.85 -25.23 13.37
CA THR A 64 6.64 -26.46 13.26
C THR A 64 7.33 -26.60 11.91
N ASP A 65 8.60 -27.02 11.95
CA ASP A 65 9.55 -26.92 10.85
C ASP A 65 9.12 -27.69 9.59
N SER A 66 8.88 -26.96 8.50
CA SER A 66 9.15 -27.50 7.18
C SER A 66 10.63 -27.27 6.87
N LEU A 67 11.38 -28.36 6.68
CA LEU A 67 12.75 -28.28 6.17
C LEU A 67 12.77 -27.36 4.94
N ASN A 68 13.71 -26.41 4.93
CA ASN A 68 13.89 -25.43 3.85
C ASN A 68 12.92 -24.25 3.78
N SER A 69 12.11 -24.02 4.82
CA SER A 69 11.37 -22.75 4.94
C SER A 69 12.22 -21.60 5.46
N ILE A 70 11.85 -20.38 5.07
CA ILE A 70 12.42 -19.11 5.50
C ILE A 70 11.51 -18.53 6.58
N ILE A 71 12.10 -18.21 7.72
CA ILE A 71 11.38 -17.58 8.83
C ILE A 71 11.27 -16.09 8.52
N ILE A 72 10.05 -15.54 8.63
CA ILE A 72 9.83 -14.09 8.57
C ILE A 72 10.25 -13.46 9.90
N PRO A 73 11.21 -12.51 9.89
CA PRO A 73 11.55 -11.75 11.09
C PRO A 73 10.35 -10.99 11.67
N LEU A 74 10.27 -10.96 13.00
CA LEU A 74 9.25 -10.21 13.73
C LEU A 74 9.63 -8.75 13.98
N ARG A 75 10.74 -8.28 13.39
CA ARG A 75 11.22 -6.91 13.59
C ARG A 75 11.27 -6.19 12.24
N ILE A 76 10.80 -4.96 12.24
CA ILE A 76 10.81 -4.09 11.07
C ILE A 76 11.38 -2.73 11.43
N ASN A 77 12.02 -2.11 10.44
CA ASN A 77 12.38 -0.70 10.50
C ASN A 77 11.22 0.09 9.94
N LYS A 78 10.43 0.75 10.78
CA LYS A 78 9.21 1.46 10.38
C LYS A 78 9.52 2.91 10.09
N TYR A 79 9.05 3.37 8.94
CA TYR A 79 9.26 4.71 8.45
C TYR A 79 7.95 5.48 8.34
N CYS A 80 8.05 6.76 8.70
CA CYS A 80 6.92 7.68 8.64
C CYS A 80 6.74 8.31 7.27
N TYR A 81 7.71 8.27 6.38
CA TYR A 81 7.69 9.05 5.14
C TYR A 81 8.21 8.23 3.96
N CYS A 82 7.54 8.34 2.82
CA CYS A 82 8.07 7.89 1.55
C CYS A 82 7.87 8.98 0.51
N ARG A 83 8.94 9.36 -0.17
CA ARG A 83 8.86 10.26 -1.31
C ARG A 83 8.71 9.43 -2.58
N ILE A 84 7.69 9.71 -3.37
CA ILE A 84 7.48 9.15 -4.71
C ILE A 84 7.42 10.34 -5.67
N GLY A 85 8.39 10.44 -6.58
CA GLY A 85 8.58 11.63 -7.42
C GLY A 85 8.83 12.89 -6.57
N SER A 86 8.04 13.94 -6.77
CA SER A 86 8.07 15.16 -5.95
C SER A 86 7.19 15.10 -4.70
N GLU A 87 6.32 14.09 -4.57
CA GLU A 87 5.33 14.02 -3.50
C GLU A 87 5.84 13.21 -2.30
N ILE A 88 5.54 13.68 -1.10
CA ILE A 88 5.86 12.98 0.15
C ILE A 88 4.57 12.39 0.71
N PHE A 89 4.55 11.07 0.80
CA PHE A 89 3.48 10.28 1.36
C PHE A 89 3.74 9.98 2.83
N ASN A 90 2.65 10.00 3.60
CA ASN A 90 2.52 9.76 5.05
C ASN A 90 2.97 10.92 5.96
N LEU A 91 2.00 11.60 6.59
CA LEU A 91 2.21 12.60 7.65
C LEU A 91 1.08 12.45 8.70
N LYS A 92 1.31 11.63 9.73
CA LYS A 92 0.40 11.47 10.87
C LYS A 92 0.56 12.54 11.97
N PHE A 93 1.44 13.52 11.80
CA PHE A 93 1.76 14.50 12.85
C PHE A 93 1.13 15.89 12.66
N SER A 94 0.37 16.13 11.58
CA SER A 94 -0.35 17.40 11.36
C SER A 94 -1.69 17.20 10.63
N PRO A 95 -2.81 17.79 11.10
CA PRO A 95 -4.11 17.74 10.43
C PRO A 95 -4.07 18.21 8.96
N ARG A 96 -3.12 19.10 8.62
CA ARG A 96 -2.95 19.67 7.28
C ARG A 96 -2.50 18.62 6.25
N HIS A 97 -1.83 17.55 6.70
CA HIS A 97 -1.25 16.54 5.82
C HIS A 97 -1.87 15.14 6.00
N GLN A 98 -2.95 14.99 6.76
CA GLN A 98 -3.71 13.74 6.85
C GLN A 98 -4.11 13.21 5.45
N LYS A 99 -4.35 14.13 4.51
CA LYS A 99 -4.66 13.86 3.11
C LYS A 99 -3.56 13.10 2.36
N SER A 100 -2.28 13.24 2.75
CA SER A 100 -1.12 12.56 2.13
C SER A 100 -1.02 11.05 2.44
N SER A 101 -1.93 10.53 3.28
CA SER A 101 -2.02 9.08 3.54
C SER A 101 -2.99 8.35 2.62
N TYR A 102 -3.85 9.07 1.90
CA TYR A 102 -4.83 8.47 1.01
C TYR A 102 -4.24 8.35 -0.39
N ILE A 103 -4.33 7.16 -0.96
CA ILE A 103 -3.83 6.85 -2.30
C ILE A 103 -4.95 6.27 -3.15
N LEU A 104 -4.85 6.46 -4.46
CA LEU A 104 -5.66 5.79 -5.44
C LEU A 104 -4.73 5.00 -6.35
N VAL A 105 -4.83 3.67 -6.33
CA VAL A 105 -3.96 2.80 -7.11
C VAL A 105 -4.75 2.19 -8.26
N LYS A 106 -4.17 2.24 -9.45
CA LYS A 106 -4.71 1.62 -10.66
C LYS A 106 -3.87 0.38 -10.98
N PHE A 107 -4.52 -0.77 -11.03
CA PHE A 107 -3.92 -2.01 -11.51
C PHE A 107 -4.46 -2.31 -12.90
N ALA A 108 -3.55 -2.41 -13.87
CA ALA A 108 -3.86 -2.95 -15.19
C ALA A 108 -3.69 -4.47 -15.14
N SER A 109 -4.74 -5.20 -15.48
CA SER A 109 -4.72 -6.65 -15.64
C SER A 109 -4.33 -7.03 -17.08
N LYS A 110 -4.07 -8.31 -17.32
CA LYS A 110 -3.68 -8.84 -18.63
C LYS A 110 -4.77 -8.70 -19.70
N ASP A 111 -6.01 -8.57 -19.28
CA ASP A 111 -7.20 -8.35 -20.12
C ASP A 111 -7.45 -6.85 -20.39
N ASP A 112 -6.45 -5.99 -20.15
CA ASP A 112 -6.53 -4.53 -20.19
C ASP A 112 -7.58 -3.91 -19.26
N SER A 113 -8.19 -4.72 -18.39
CA SER A 113 -9.10 -4.21 -17.37
C SER A 113 -8.31 -3.40 -16.34
N ILE A 114 -8.83 -2.21 -16.02
CA ILE A 114 -8.24 -1.32 -15.03
C ILE A 114 -9.07 -1.40 -13.76
N ASN A 115 -8.47 -1.96 -12.71
CA ASN A 115 -9.05 -1.96 -11.37
C ASN A 115 -8.47 -0.82 -10.55
N ILE A 116 -9.36 -0.01 -9.98
CA ILE A 116 -9.00 1.14 -9.16
C ILE A 116 -9.33 0.83 -7.71
N TYR A 117 -8.37 1.00 -6.81
CA TYR A 117 -8.55 0.83 -5.38
C TYR A 117 -8.07 2.06 -4.63
N PRO A 118 -8.93 2.69 -3.83
CA PRO A 118 -8.49 3.66 -2.85
C PRO A 118 -7.97 2.95 -1.60
N GLY A 119 -6.86 3.44 -1.10
CA GLY A 119 -6.24 2.92 0.10
C GLY A 119 -5.82 4.03 1.03
N GLN A 120 -5.62 3.66 2.29
CA GLN A 120 -4.92 4.48 3.25
C GLN A 120 -3.59 3.81 3.62
N ILE A 121 -2.48 4.48 3.31
CA ILE A 121 -1.16 4.11 3.79
C ILE A 121 -1.14 4.23 5.31
N ARG A 122 -0.74 3.15 5.97
CA ARG A 122 -0.59 3.10 7.42
C ARG A 122 0.82 3.42 7.85
N PHE A 123 1.81 2.85 7.16
CA PHE A 123 3.22 3.12 7.34
C PHE A 123 4.03 2.46 6.21
N PHE A 124 5.25 2.96 6.03
CA PHE A 124 6.29 2.34 5.22
C PHE A 124 7.22 1.56 6.16
N PHE A 125 7.85 0.51 5.67
CA PHE A 125 8.83 -0.21 6.45
C PHE A 125 9.85 -0.90 5.56
N VAL A 126 11.06 -1.04 6.09
CA VAL A 126 12.08 -1.91 5.52
C VAL A 126 12.09 -3.20 6.31
N HIS A 127 12.08 -4.30 5.59
CA HIS A 127 12.12 -5.65 6.12
C HIS A 127 13.30 -6.38 5.52
N GLU A 128 14.18 -6.87 6.36
CA GLU A 128 15.39 -7.57 5.95
C GLU A 128 15.11 -9.07 5.96
N ILE A 129 15.23 -9.74 4.81
CA ILE A 129 15.03 -11.19 4.71
C ILE A 129 16.16 -11.87 3.95
N SER A 130 16.44 -13.11 4.33
CA SER A 130 17.40 -13.94 3.64
C SER A 130 16.67 -14.89 2.68
N THR A 131 16.50 -14.47 1.42
CA THR A 131 15.85 -15.25 0.35
C THR A 131 16.67 -16.48 -0.07
N ASN A 132 17.99 -16.46 0.07
CA ASN A 132 18.90 -17.51 -0.37
C ASN A 132 19.82 -18.08 0.74
N ARG A 133 19.52 -17.82 2.02
CA ARG A 133 20.30 -18.23 3.21
C ARG A 133 21.71 -17.63 3.35
N ILE A 134 22.17 -16.89 2.36
CA ILE A 134 23.54 -16.36 2.29
C ILE A 134 23.53 -14.84 2.45
N ASN A 135 22.62 -14.16 1.74
CA ASN A 135 22.54 -12.71 1.75
C ASN A 135 21.21 -12.26 2.35
N MET A 136 21.30 -11.27 3.23
CA MET A 136 20.16 -10.50 3.67
C MET A 136 19.82 -9.44 2.61
N GLU A 137 18.56 -9.41 2.18
CA GLU A 137 18.04 -8.45 1.22
C GLU A 137 17.07 -7.50 1.92
N ASN A 138 17.17 -6.21 1.61
CA ASN A 138 16.25 -5.19 2.10
C ASN A 138 15.02 -5.09 1.20
N HIS A 139 13.86 -5.36 1.77
CA HIS A 139 12.57 -5.20 1.12
C HIS A 139 11.89 -3.92 1.60
N TYR A 140 11.60 -3.04 0.67
CA TYR A 140 10.92 -1.77 0.91
C TYR A 140 9.42 -1.97 0.71
N LEU A 141 8.67 -2.03 1.79
CA LEU A 141 7.25 -2.38 1.78
C LEU A 141 6.38 -1.26 2.35
N THR A 142 5.11 -1.25 1.92
CA THR A 142 4.09 -0.32 2.41
C THR A 142 2.88 -1.10 2.89
N TYR A 143 2.43 -0.86 4.12
CA TYR A 143 1.16 -1.40 4.59
C TYR A 143 0.02 -0.45 4.23
N VAL A 144 -0.85 -0.89 3.32
CA VAL A 144 -2.03 -0.15 2.85
C VAL A 144 -3.30 -0.84 3.32
N ARG A 145 -4.25 -0.09 3.87
CA ARG A 145 -5.61 -0.59 4.07
C ARG A 145 -6.51 -0.10 2.94
N TRP A 146 -7.13 -1.05 2.24
CA TRP A 146 -8.02 -0.77 1.11
C TRP A 146 -9.44 -0.53 1.57
N TYR A 147 -10.08 0.53 1.08
CA TYR A 147 -11.50 0.77 1.34
C TYR A 147 -12.37 -0.17 0.53
N LYS A 148 -13.52 -0.55 1.09
CA LYS A 148 -14.51 -1.33 0.35
C LYS A 148 -15.07 -0.50 -0.81
N LYS A 149 -15.23 -1.15 -1.96
CA LYS A 149 -15.91 -0.56 -3.10
C LYS A 149 -17.41 -0.43 -2.80
N ILE A 150 -17.96 0.77 -2.96
CA ILE A 150 -19.41 0.95 -2.99
C ILE A 150 -19.89 0.52 -4.37
N LYS A 151 -21.01 -0.22 -4.43
CA LYS A 151 -21.55 -0.74 -5.71
C LYS A 151 -21.97 0.37 -6.68
N ASN A 152 -22.23 1.58 -6.19
CA ASN A 152 -22.84 2.66 -6.95
C ASN A 152 -21.76 3.62 -7.50
N ARG A 153 -21.70 3.74 -8.82
CA ARG A 153 -20.97 4.80 -9.53
C ARG A 153 -21.92 5.97 -9.76
N PHE A 154 -21.46 7.18 -9.44
CA PHE A 154 -22.23 8.39 -9.66
C PHE A 154 -21.57 9.20 -10.77
N TYR A 155 -22.38 9.61 -11.73
CA TYR A 155 -21.97 10.49 -12.81
C TYR A 155 -22.44 11.90 -12.46
N PHE A 156 -21.50 12.83 -12.34
CA PHE A 156 -21.81 14.24 -12.12
C PHE A 156 -21.47 15.01 -13.39
N SER A 157 -22.42 15.77 -13.92
CA SER A 157 -22.14 16.77 -14.93
C SER A 157 -21.64 18.04 -14.24
N ILE A 158 -20.48 18.52 -14.66
CA ILE A 158 -19.94 19.83 -14.23
C ILE A 158 -20.53 20.93 -15.12
N ASN A 159 -20.78 20.61 -16.40
CA ASN A 159 -21.52 21.41 -17.39
C ASN A 159 -21.99 20.48 -18.54
N GLU A 160 -22.68 20.99 -19.56
CA GLU A 160 -23.22 20.20 -20.69
C GLU A 160 -22.15 19.39 -21.46
N LYS A 161 -20.86 19.72 -21.32
CA LYS A 161 -19.74 19.09 -22.06
C LYS A 161 -18.79 18.28 -21.19
N GLN A 162 -18.80 18.45 -19.86
CA GLN A 162 -17.87 17.79 -18.95
C GLN A 162 -18.65 16.92 -17.95
N MET A 163 -18.49 15.61 -18.11
CA MET A 163 -18.93 14.63 -17.12
C MET A 163 -17.71 14.18 -16.30
N CYS A 164 -17.82 14.24 -14.97
CA CYS A 164 -16.84 13.64 -14.08
C CYS A 164 -17.40 12.36 -13.44
N ASN A 165 -16.62 11.30 -13.54
CA ASN A 165 -16.92 10.05 -12.84
C ASN A 165 -16.47 10.21 -11.39
N VAL A 166 -17.43 10.23 -10.46
CA VAL A 166 -17.13 10.20 -9.03
C VAL A 166 -17.43 8.80 -8.52
N GLU A 167 -16.37 8.07 -8.22
CA GLU A 167 -16.49 6.80 -7.51
C GLU A 167 -16.54 7.10 -6.01
N LEU A 168 -17.67 6.76 -5.38
CA LEU A 168 -17.79 6.81 -3.92
C LEU A 168 -17.21 5.53 -3.34
N TRP A 169 -16.53 5.67 -2.21
CA TRP A 169 -15.87 4.58 -1.52
C TRP A 169 -16.35 4.53 -0.08
N ASP A 170 -16.42 3.33 0.48
CA ASP A 170 -16.90 3.16 1.84
C ASP A 170 -15.90 3.77 2.82
N THR A 171 -16.38 4.19 3.99
CA THR A 171 -15.51 4.50 5.13
C THR A 171 -14.93 3.24 5.76
N GLU A 172 -15.51 2.08 5.47
CA GLU A 172 -15.03 0.78 5.93
C GLU A 172 -13.88 0.23 5.07
N PHE A 173 -12.97 -0.49 5.73
CA PHE A 173 -11.88 -1.21 5.08
C PHE A 173 -12.27 -2.67 4.82
N TYR A 174 -11.66 -3.30 3.81
CA TYR A 174 -11.66 -4.75 3.72
C TYR A 174 -11.07 -5.36 5.00
N PRO A 175 -11.58 -6.52 5.46
CA PRO A 175 -11.00 -7.20 6.60
C PRO A 175 -9.54 -7.56 6.31
N LYS A 176 -8.75 -7.68 7.37
CA LYS A 176 -7.41 -8.26 7.22
C LYS A 176 -7.60 -9.74 6.90
N SER A 177 -6.89 -10.19 5.88
CA SER A 177 -6.84 -11.60 5.45
C SER A 177 -6.39 -12.50 6.59
#